data_AF-A0A5Q3L2R3-F1
#
_entry.id   AF-A0A5Q3L2R3-F1
#
_cell.length_a   1.000
_cell.length_b   1.000
_cell.length_c   1.000
_cell.angle_alpha   90.00
_cell.angle_beta   90.00
_cell.angle_gamma   90.00
#
_symmetry.space_group_name_H-M   'P 1'
#
loop_
_entity.id
_entity.type
_entity.pdbx_description
1 polymer ?
#
loop_
_entity_poly.entity_id
_entity_poly.type
_entity_poly.pdbx_seq_one_letter_code
_entity_poly.pdbx_strand_id
1 'polypeptide(L)'
;MKKKVMDYDLDYPGDDGLEHYQGSPFTGISVHHHNELDSEQEYRDGLLWGKSRTWAYGKLWKEEDFLMGIPHGSQKVWHQNGQLAEQAEVEVGRYVTRRRWDEEGNLVEDYKVEEDPEGLRILQKQWKRLAPYIEHAQEQPPLPEDASGQE
;
A
#
# COMPACT_ATOMS: atom_id res chain seq x y z
N MET A 1 5.88 1.85 19.42
CA MET A 1 4.54 1.54 18.87
C MET A 1 4.25 2.63 17.86
N LYS A 2 3.83 2.32 16.62
CA LYS A 2 3.68 3.36 15.58
C LYS A 2 2.62 4.40 15.99
N LYS A 3 2.89 5.68 15.78
CA LYS A 3 1.93 6.77 15.98
C LYS A 3 0.67 6.55 15.13
N LYS A 4 -0.52 6.75 15.70
CA LYS A 4 -1.79 6.72 14.97
C LYS A 4 -2.41 8.11 14.94
N VAL A 5 -2.88 8.58 13.79
CA VAL A 5 -3.55 9.88 13.60
C VAL A 5 -4.77 9.71 12.70
N MET A 6 -5.80 10.53 12.87
CA MET A 6 -6.93 10.52 11.93
C MET A 6 -6.47 11.12 10.60
N ASP A 7 -7.02 10.64 9.49
CA ASP A 7 -6.67 11.15 8.16
C ASP A 7 -6.98 12.65 8.00
N TYR A 8 -8.03 13.16 8.65
CA TYR A 8 -8.35 14.60 8.64
C TYR A 8 -7.36 15.46 9.44
N ASP A 9 -6.48 14.85 10.24
CA ASP A 9 -5.37 15.55 10.92
C ASP A 9 -4.11 15.60 10.03
N LEU A 10 -4.13 14.95 8.87
CA LEU A 10 -3.07 15.03 7.88
C LEU A 10 -3.31 16.18 6.90
N ASP A 11 -2.23 16.85 6.54
CA ASP A 11 -2.20 17.91 5.55
C ASP A 11 -1.49 17.42 4.28
N TYR A 12 -2.09 17.66 3.12
CA TYR A 12 -1.44 17.43 1.83
C TYR A 12 -1.20 18.78 1.14
N PRO A 13 -0.06 19.45 1.38
CA PRO A 13 0.22 20.79 0.86
C PRO A 13 0.34 20.80 -0.68
N GLY A 14 0.63 19.64 -1.28
CA GLY A 14 0.63 19.41 -2.73
C GLY A 14 1.86 19.95 -3.47
N ASP A 15 2.78 20.63 -2.79
CA ASP A 15 4.03 21.17 -3.35
C ASP A 15 5.15 20.12 -3.43
N ASP A 16 5.24 19.21 -2.47
CA ASP A 16 6.21 18.11 -2.43
C ASP A 16 5.62 16.72 -2.70
N GLY A 17 4.29 16.61 -2.69
CA GLY A 17 3.57 15.37 -2.90
C GLY A 17 3.56 14.42 -1.71
N LEU A 18 3.82 14.90 -0.50
CA LEU A 18 3.91 14.13 0.74
C LEU A 18 2.72 14.41 1.68
N GLU A 19 2.29 13.38 2.41
CA GLU A 19 1.37 13.55 3.54
C GLU A 19 2.13 14.13 4.75
N HIS A 20 1.60 15.19 5.34
CA HIS A 20 2.19 15.86 6.49
C HIS A 20 1.32 15.71 7.74
N TYR A 21 1.97 15.72 8.90
CA TYR A 21 1.30 15.91 10.18
C TYR A 21 2.02 17.04 10.93
N GLN A 22 1.29 18.12 11.23
CA GLN A 22 1.86 19.30 11.93
C GLN A 22 3.06 19.91 11.18
N GLY A 23 2.98 19.99 9.85
CA GLY A 23 3.97 20.64 9.00
C GLY A 23 5.23 19.83 8.68
N SER A 24 5.28 18.55 9.07
CA SER A 24 6.39 17.63 8.73
C SER A 24 5.88 16.37 8.02
N PRO A 25 6.63 15.77 7.09
CA PRO A 25 6.26 14.52 6.44
C PRO A 25 5.92 13.42 7.47
N PHE A 26 4.77 12.79 7.30
CA PHE A 26 4.20 11.91 8.29
C PHE A 26 4.83 10.52 8.26
N THR A 27 5.22 10.03 9.45
CA THR A 27 5.59 8.63 9.70
C THR A 27 4.68 8.07 10.79
N GLY A 28 3.97 6.98 10.48
CA GLY A 28 2.98 6.40 11.39
C GLY A 28 1.87 5.67 10.66
N ILE A 29 0.71 5.60 11.28
CA ILE A 29 -0.50 5.01 10.72
C ILE A 29 -1.58 6.09 10.67
N SER A 30 -2.08 6.37 9.47
CA SER A 30 -3.31 7.14 9.28
C SER A 30 -4.50 6.20 9.46
N VAL A 31 -5.55 6.67 10.13
CA VAL A 31 -6.82 5.96 10.23
C VAL A 31 -7.96 6.83 9.69
N HIS A 32 -8.83 6.22 8.91
CA HIS A 32 -10.02 6.87 8.36
C HIS A 32 -11.26 6.11 8.81
N HIS A 33 -12.30 6.85 9.21
CA HIS A 33 -13.60 6.29 9.55
C HIS A 33 -14.70 7.08 8.84
N HIS A 34 -15.38 6.47 7.88
CA HIS A 34 -16.50 7.12 7.19
C HIS A 34 -17.64 6.15 6.94
N ASN A 35 -18.71 6.32 7.73
CA ASN A 35 -19.88 5.45 7.76
C ASN A 35 -19.48 4.01 8.07
N GLU A 36 -19.67 3.11 7.13
CA GLU A 36 -19.41 1.67 7.23
C GLU A 36 -18.04 1.30 6.65
N LEU A 37 -17.19 2.29 6.37
CA LEU A 37 -15.86 2.09 5.81
C LEU A 37 -14.81 2.58 6.82
N ASP A 38 -13.95 1.66 7.24
CA ASP A 38 -12.75 1.95 8.02
C ASP A 38 -11.52 1.67 7.17
N SER A 39 -10.46 2.46 7.32
CA SER A 39 -9.16 2.08 6.77
C SER A 39 -8.02 2.49 7.70
N GLU A 40 -6.93 1.74 7.60
CA GLU A 40 -5.65 2.13 8.16
C GLU A 40 -4.59 2.05 7.07
N GLN A 41 -3.70 3.04 7.06
CA GLN A 41 -2.64 3.18 6.08
C GLN A 41 -1.36 3.52 6.81
N GLU A 42 -0.32 2.72 6.62
CA GLU A 42 0.99 3.04 7.13
C GLU A 42 1.72 4.00 6.18
N TYR A 43 2.40 4.98 6.78
CA TYR A 43 3.18 6.00 6.12
C TYR A 43 4.59 6.05 6.68
N ARG A 44 5.53 6.39 5.82
CA ARG A 44 6.93 6.67 6.15
C ARG A 44 7.38 7.86 5.31
N ASP A 45 7.87 8.89 5.99
CA ASP A 45 8.39 10.12 5.38
C ASP A 45 7.37 10.73 4.39
N GLY A 46 6.08 10.69 4.76
CA GLY A 46 4.95 11.21 3.99
C GLY A 46 4.47 10.34 2.82
N LEU A 47 5.06 9.17 2.60
CA LEU A 47 4.66 8.23 1.56
C LEU A 47 4.02 6.98 2.14
N LEU A 48 3.02 6.40 1.45
CA LEU A 48 2.47 5.10 1.84
C LEU A 48 3.57 4.05 1.90
N TRP A 49 3.54 3.28 2.97
CA TRP A 49 4.56 2.31 3.29
C TRP A 49 3.95 1.13 4.03
N GLY A 50 4.48 -0.07 3.84
CA GLY A 50 4.02 -1.24 4.57
C GLY A 50 2.55 -1.52 4.27
N LYS A 51 1.74 -1.76 5.31
CA LYS A 51 0.38 -2.25 5.12
C LYS A 51 -0.66 -1.14 5.03
N SER A 52 -1.54 -1.27 4.04
CA SER A 52 -2.86 -0.65 4.04
C SER A 52 -3.93 -1.72 4.22
N ARG A 53 -4.94 -1.42 5.04
CA ARG A 53 -6.10 -2.28 5.23
C ARG A 53 -7.37 -1.45 5.16
N THR A 54 -8.39 -2.01 4.54
CA THR A 54 -9.72 -1.42 4.48
C THR A 54 -10.73 -2.44 4.96
N TRP A 55 -11.63 -2.03 5.84
CA TRP A 55 -12.77 -2.80 6.31
C TRP A 55 -14.06 -2.16 5.83
N ALA A 56 -14.99 -2.99 5.36
CA ALA A 56 -16.34 -2.60 5.02
C ALA A 56 -17.32 -3.34 5.94
N TYR A 57 -18.21 -2.61 6.62
CA TYR A 57 -19.14 -3.14 7.60
C TYR A 57 -18.42 -3.99 8.68
N GLY A 58 -17.26 -3.51 9.15
CA GLY A 58 -16.42 -4.18 10.15
C GLY A 58 -15.72 -5.46 9.68
N LYS A 59 -15.81 -5.83 8.40
CA LYS A 59 -15.12 -7.00 7.82
C LYS A 59 -13.97 -6.56 6.93
N LEU A 60 -12.84 -7.26 7.00
CA LEU A 60 -11.70 -6.97 6.13
C LEU A 60 -12.12 -7.14 4.67
N TRP A 61 -11.99 -6.05 3.91
CA TRP A 61 -12.35 -5.99 2.50
C TRP A 61 -11.12 -6.01 1.60
N LYS A 62 -10.04 -5.34 2.03
CA LYS A 62 -8.81 -5.21 1.26
C LYS A 62 -7.59 -5.12 2.17
N GLU A 63 -6.49 -5.77 1.79
CA GLU A 63 -5.16 -5.64 2.41
C GLU A 63 -4.13 -5.55 1.29
N GLU A 64 -3.25 -4.55 1.36
CA GLU A 64 -2.23 -4.26 0.35
C GLU A 64 -0.92 -3.82 0.98
N ASP A 65 0.19 -4.25 0.37
CA ASP A 65 1.52 -3.77 0.72
C ASP A 65 1.97 -2.64 -0.22
N PHE A 66 2.56 -1.59 0.36
CA PHE A 66 3.08 -0.41 -0.33
C PHE A 66 4.55 -0.20 0.01
N LEU A 67 5.29 0.34 -0.96
CA LEU A 67 6.66 0.81 -0.81
C LEU A 67 6.80 2.17 -1.51
N MET A 68 7.09 3.22 -0.75
CA MET A 68 7.23 4.60 -1.26
C MET A 68 6.04 5.06 -2.12
N GLY A 69 4.81 4.83 -1.66
CA GLY A 69 3.61 5.22 -2.41
C GLY A 69 3.19 4.24 -3.51
N ILE A 70 3.97 3.19 -3.78
CA ILE A 70 3.74 2.26 -4.90
C ILE A 70 3.31 0.90 -4.35
N PRO A 71 2.23 0.27 -4.86
CA PRO A 71 1.90 -1.12 -4.51
C PRO A 71 3.08 -2.05 -4.81
N HIS A 72 3.57 -2.72 -3.77
CA HIS A 72 4.75 -3.58 -3.84
C HIS A 72 4.72 -4.58 -2.69
N GLY A 73 4.57 -5.87 -3.02
CA GLY A 73 4.34 -6.97 -2.08
C GLY A 73 2.99 -7.63 -2.32
N SER A 74 2.34 -8.06 -1.24
CA SER A 74 1.10 -8.83 -1.31
C SER A 74 -0.13 -7.95 -1.43
N GLN A 75 -1.14 -8.42 -2.18
CA GLN A 75 -2.48 -7.86 -2.22
C GLN A 75 -3.52 -8.96 -2.01
N LYS A 76 -4.53 -8.68 -1.19
CA LYS A 76 -5.69 -9.54 -0.97
C LYS A 76 -6.98 -8.73 -0.94
N VAL A 77 -8.03 -9.29 -1.54
CA VAL A 77 -9.39 -8.73 -1.54
C VAL A 77 -10.36 -9.83 -1.14
N TRP A 78 -11.38 -9.48 -0.36
CA TRP A 78 -12.40 -10.42 0.11
C TRP A 78 -13.79 -10.01 -0.36
N HIS A 79 -14.62 -11.01 -0.64
CA HIS A 79 -16.06 -10.84 -0.87
C HIS A 79 -16.77 -10.50 0.44
N GLN A 80 -18.00 -9.97 0.37
CA GLN A 80 -18.80 -9.64 1.57
C GLN A 80 -19.11 -10.87 2.44
N ASN A 81 -19.13 -12.05 1.84
CA ASN A 81 -19.30 -13.33 2.52
C ASN A 81 -18.04 -13.77 3.30
N GLY A 82 -16.93 -13.04 3.20
CA GLY A 82 -15.66 -13.30 3.88
C GLY A 82 -14.73 -14.26 3.12
N GLN A 83 -15.13 -14.77 1.95
CA GLN A 83 -14.26 -15.59 1.10
C GLN A 83 -13.28 -14.71 0.33
N LEU A 84 -12.14 -15.30 -0.05
CA LEU A 84 -11.10 -14.61 -0.80
C LEU A 84 -11.58 -14.37 -2.22
N ALA A 85 -11.64 -13.10 -2.63
CA ALA A 85 -12.02 -12.68 -3.98
C ALA A 85 -10.81 -12.58 -4.89
N GLU A 86 -9.68 -12.11 -4.35
CA GLU A 86 -8.44 -11.92 -5.09
C GLU A 86 -7.22 -12.09 -4.19
N GLN A 87 -6.16 -12.69 -4.75
CA GLN A 87 -4.85 -12.76 -4.16
C GLN A 87 -3.82 -12.49 -5.25
N ALA A 88 -2.90 -11.58 -4.98
CA ALA A 88 -1.90 -11.19 -5.94
C ALA A 88 -0.56 -10.89 -5.27
N GLU A 89 0.51 -11.11 -6.04
CA GLU A 89 1.83 -10.55 -5.76
C GLU A 89 2.04 -9.40 -6.74
N VAL A 90 2.40 -8.23 -6.21
CA VAL A 90 2.52 -6.98 -6.95
C VAL A 90 3.94 -6.48 -6.83
N GLU A 91 4.56 -6.11 -7.94
CA GLU A 91 5.87 -5.44 -7.94
C GLU A 91 5.74 -4.14 -8.73
N VAL A 92 6.16 -3.02 -8.13
CA VAL A 92 6.18 -1.69 -8.77
C VAL A 92 4.84 -1.34 -9.45
N GLY A 93 3.75 -1.62 -8.75
CA GLY A 93 2.39 -1.37 -9.22
C GLY A 93 1.90 -2.32 -10.31
N ARG A 94 2.54 -3.47 -10.51
CA ARG A 94 2.18 -4.46 -11.54
C ARG A 94 2.01 -5.85 -10.94
N TYR A 95 0.96 -6.56 -11.35
CA TYR A 95 0.75 -7.95 -10.96
C TYR A 95 1.85 -8.84 -11.53
N VAL A 96 2.56 -9.54 -10.64
CA VAL A 96 3.45 -10.66 -10.98
C VAL A 96 2.62 -11.94 -11.06
N THR A 97 1.75 -12.13 -10.07
CA THR A 97 0.71 -13.18 -10.09
C THR A 97 -0.61 -12.59 -9.63
N ARG A 98 -1.72 -13.12 -10.13
CA ARG A 98 -3.06 -12.75 -9.66
C ARG A 98 -4.00 -13.93 -9.82
N ARG A 99 -4.63 -14.32 -8.71
CA ARG A 99 -5.72 -15.29 -8.71
C ARG A 99 -7.00 -14.62 -8.27
N ARG A 100 -8.10 -14.93 -8.94
CA ARG A 100 -9.43 -14.42 -8.61
C ARG A 100 -10.41 -15.57 -8.46
N TRP A 101 -11.30 -15.44 -7.48
CA TRP A 101 -12.36 -16.40 -7.22
C TRP A 101 -13.71 -15.70 -7.22
N ASP A 102 -14.75 -16.41 -7.65
CA ASP A 102 -16.13 -15.95 -7.47
C ASP A 102 -16.60 -16.08 -6.01
N GLU A 103 -17.84 -15.69 -5.72
CA GLU A 103 -18.40 -15.75 -4.36
C GLU A 103 -18.61 -17.18 -3.83
N GLU A 104 -18.57 -18.19 -4.70
CA GLU A 104 -18.67 -19.61 -4.32
C GLU A 104 -17.29 -20.23 -4.05
N GLY A 105 -16.21 -19.49 -4.32
CA GLY A 105 -14.84 -19.94 -4.17
C GLY A 105 -14.29 -20.67 -5.39
N ASN A 106 -14.97 -20.62 -6.53
CA ASN A 106 -14.46 -21.18 -7.78
C ASN A 106 -13.40 -20.26 -8.37
N LEU A 107 -12.27 -20.82 -8.79
CA LEU A 107 -11.20 -20.07 -9.44
C LEU A 107 -11.67 -19.60 -10.83
N VAL A 108 -11.69 -18.29 -11.05
CA VAL A 108 -12.12 -17.67 -12.32
C VAL A 108 -10.94 -17.06 -13.11
N GLU A 109 -9.79 -16.83 -12.46
CA GLU A 109 -8.58 -16.33 -13.10
C GLU A 109 -7.34 -16.85 -12.36
N ASP A 110 -6.32 -17.27 -13.11
CA ASP A 110 -4.95 -17.54 -12.62
C ASP A 110 -3.96 -16.91 -13.60
N TYR A 111 -3.64 -15.64 -13.37
CA TYR A 111 -2.73 -14.86 -14.19
C TYR A 111 -1.31 -14.93 -13.62
N LYS A 112 -0.33 -15.06 -14.52
CA LYS A 112 1.09 -14.91 -14.22
C LYS A 112 1.76 -14.08 -15.29
N VAL A 113 2.57 -13.11 -14.88
CA VAL A 113 3.28 -12.22 -15.80
C VAL A 113 4.28 -12.96 -16.69
N GLU A 114 4.80 -14.11 -16.24
CA GLU A 114 5.69 -14.96 -17.05
C GLU A 114 5.02 -15.49 -18.33
N GLU A 115 3.69 -15.59 -18.32
CA GLU A 115 2.85 -16.05 -19.43
C GLU A 115 2.36 -14.86 -20.30
N ASP A 116 2.68 -13.61 -19.91
CA ASP A 116 2.36 -12.37 -20.62
C ASP A 116 3.65 -11.61 -21.02
N PRO A 117 4.16 -11.81 -22.26
CA PRO A 117 5.39 -11.16 -22.72
C PRO A 117 5.37 -9.63 -22.67
N GLU A 118 4.21 -9.01 -22.88
CA GLU A 118 4.08 -7.55 -22.84
C GLU A 118 4.04 -7.06 -21.39
N GLY A 119 3.30 -7.73 -20.52
CA GLY A 119 3.31 -7.52 -19.08
C GLY A 119 4.72 -7.64 -18.50
N LEU A 120 5.45 -8.69 -18.86
CA LEU A 120 6.83 -8.92 -18.42
C LEU A 120 7.77 -7.82 -18.89
N ARG A 121 7.66 -7.39 -20.15
CA ARG A 121 8.45 -6.28 -20.71
C ARG A 121 8.18 -4.97 -19.96
N ILE A 122 6.92 -4.69 -19.64
CA ILE A 122 6.53 -3.49 -18.87
C ILE A 122 7.09 -3.57 -17.45
N LEU A 123 6.93 -4.71 -16.77
CA LEU A 123 7.44 -4.93 -15.41
C LEU A 123 8.96 -4.72 -15.36
N GLN A 124 9.72 -5.36 -16.25
CA GLN A 124 11.17 -5.19 -16.34
C GLN A 124 11.59 -3.73 -16.57
N LYS A 125 10.86 -3.01 -17.45
CA LYS A 125 11.11 -1.58 -17.70
C LYS A 125 10.85 -0.73 -16.46
N GLN A 126 9.78 -1.00 -15.73
CA GLN A 126 9.46 -0.28 -14.49
C GLN A 126 10.48 -0.59 -13.39
N TRP A 127 10.83 -1.86 -13.21
CA TRP A 127 11.82 -2.30 -12.24
C TRP A 127 13.16 -1.63 -12.47
N LYS A 128 13.66 -1.64 -13.72
CA LYS A 128 14.92 -0.96 -14.07
C LYS A 128 14.93 0.53 -13.70
N ARG A 129 13.77 1.20 -13.77
CA ARG A 129 13.64 2.62 -13.40
C ARG A 129 13.62 2.82 -11.89
N LEU A 130 12.98 1.92 -11.14
CA LEU A 130 12.66 2.11 -9.73
C LEU A 130 13.60 1.39 -8.77
N ALA A 131 14.32 0.36 -9.22
CA ALA A 131 15.23 -0.45 -8.40
C ALA A 131 16.22 0.39 -7.57
N PRO A 132 16.91 1.42 -8.11
CA PRO A 132 17.84 2.22 -7.31
C PRO A 132 17.17 2.92 -6.12
N TYR A 133 15.90 3.31 -6.25
CA TYR A 133 15.14 3.96 -5.19
C TYR A 133 14.62 2.94 -4.18
N ILE A 134 14.15 1.79 -4.66
CA ILE A 134 13.63 0.69 -3.84
C ILE A 134 14.72 0.12 -2.94
N GLU A 135 15.87 -0.20 -3.53
CA GLU A 135 17.04 -0.74 -2.81
C GLU A 135 17.50 0.27 -1.74
N HIS A 136 17.61 1.55 -2.12
CA HIS A 136 17.98 2.61 -1.19
C HIS A 136 16.99 2.76 -0.02
N ALA A 137 15.69 2.71 -0.28
CA ALA A 137 14.65 2.88 0.74
C ALA A 137 14.58 1.70 1.72
N GLN A 138 14.92 0.48 1.27
CA GLN A 138 14.97 -0.71 2.11
C GLN A 138 16.20 -0.74 3.03
N GLU A 139 17.30 -0.12 2.63
CA GLU A 139 18.53 -0.04 3.42
C GLU A 139 18.49 1.05 4.49
N GLN A 140 17.67 2.09 4.31
CA GLN A 140 17.53 3.14 5.31
C GLN A 140 16.46 2.78 6.35
N PRO A 141 16.75 2.82 7.66
CA PRO A 141 15.72 2.76 8.69
C PRO A 141 14.90 4.06 8.69
N PRO A 142 13.64 4.03 9.20
CA PRO A 142 12.84 5.26 9.34
C PRO A 142 13.60 6.29 10.17
N LEU A 143 13.49 7.58 9.81
CA LEU A 143 14.03 8.67 10.62
C LEU A 143 13.44 8.58 12.04
N PRO A 144 14.24 8.82 13.09
CA PRO A 144 13.72 8.87 14.46
C PRO A 144 12.56 9.86 14.57
N GLU A 145 11.48 9.47 15.30
CA GLU A 145 10.24 10.26 15.46
C GLU A 145 10.47 11.67 16.06
N ASP A 146 11.67 11.95 16.56
CA ASP A 146 12.06 13.10 17.36
C ASP A 146 13.03 14.09 16.67
N ALA A 147 13.26 13.98 15.36
CA ALA A 147 14.10 14.95 14.65
C ALA A 147 13.48 16.36 14.51
N SER A 148 12.21 16.55 14.89
CA SER A 148 11.56 17.86 15.01
C SER A 148 11.68 18.45 16.42
N GLY A 149 12.83 18.24 17.07
CA GLY A 149 13.22 18.96 18.28
C GLY A 149 13.58 20.41 17.94
N GLN A 150 12.59 21.27 18.13
CA GLN A 150 12.64 22.73 18.34
C GLN A 150 14.04 23.35 18.50
N GLU A 151 14.38 24.31 17.64
CA GLU A 151 15.32 25.41 17.98
C GLU A 151 14.72 26.35 19.02
#